data_AF-A0A9Q7SJB1-F1
#
_entry.id   AF-A0A9Q7SJB1-F1
#
_cell.length_a   1.000
_cell.length_b   1.000
_cell.length_c   1.000
_cell.angle_alpha   90.00
_cell.angle_beta   90.00
_cell.angle_gamma   90.00
#
_symmetry.space_group_name_H-M   'P 1'
#
loop_
_entity.id
_entity.type
_entity.pdbx_description
1 polymer ?
#
loop_
_entity_poly.entity_id
_entity_poly.type
_entity_poly.pdbx_seq_one_letter_code
_entity_poly.pdbx_strand_id
1 'polypeptide(L)'
;MRVLGINAVFHDPAAALVVDGHIVAAAEEERFSRRKHGKDPVPFSTWELPVLAARWCLERAGLKPSDIDAVGYSYDPRLVPKDCARLAGYDGEWEQLRTVYAQRAPRFLSTALPGLDPSSFRHVRHHVAHAASAALAAPHETSAVLTVDGRGESISMLAGAYRDGKLDVFSTQALPHSLGLLYEDLTEHLGFRRSSDEYKVMAMGAYGSPRFAGKLREQIYSCGNGTFRTEPVNWAALAPALRPHSLEGPADRPQPEHADLACSVQRLVEDVLLDVVHWLYDRADSENLCLAGGVALNCVANSRIFAEGPFSNVWVQPAAGDAGTALGAALALTAEAGIPITPMRSAQLGAQWSDQQIAVALDQAAVTYERPDDLGATVAESLAANKLVGWFQGPSEFGPRALGGRSLLADPRRPENIDKLNAVKGREQFRPVAPMVLSERANEIFSRGPLPSPYMTFVHDVARAWRERIPAVTHVDGTARIQTVDDSQPLLYSTIRSFDELTAVPVVINTSFNTAGRPIVDSPRDALECFGSAPIDLLAIGPYLVRRQW
;
A
#
# COMPACT_ATOMS: atom_id res chain seq x y z
N MET A 1 -27.97 -2.74 -5.52
CA MET A 1 -27.43 -1.84 -4.49
C MET A 1 -26.12 -1.26 -4.94
N ARG A 2 -26.01 0.07 -4.92
CA ARG A 2 -24.83 0.88 -5.27
C ARG A 2 -24.33 1.53 -3.99
N VAL A 3 -23.15 1.12 -3.54
CA VAL A 3 -22.57 1.57 -2.27
C VAL A 3 -21.29 2.34 -2.54
N LEU A 4 -21.25 3.59 -2.10
CA LEU A 4 -20.06 4.43 -2.13
C LEU A 4 -19.37 4.33 -0.76
N GLY A 5 -18.16 3.80 -0.72
CA GLY A 5 -17.32 3.77 0.46
C GLY A 5 -16.38 4.95 0.52
N ILE A 6 -16.16 5.50 1.71
CA ILE A 6 -15.39 6.72 1.95
C ILE A 6 -14.46 6.52 3.14
N ASN A 7 -13.17 6.78 2.92
CA ASN A 7 -12.18 7.02 3.96
C ASN A 7 -11.75 8.49 3.96
N ALA A 8 -11.68 9.11 5.13
CA ALA A 8 -11.24 10.50 5.25
C ALA A 8 -10.64 10.90 6.60
N VAL A 9 -10.71 10.05 7.64
CA VAL A 9 -10.53 10.52 9.03
C VAL A 9 -9.08 10.78 9.38
N PHE A 10 -8.19 9.80 9.22
CA PHE A 10 -6.78 9.91 9.61
C PHE A 10 -5.89 10.31 8.45
N HIS A 11 -5.51 9.37 7.57
CA HIS A 11 -4.70 9.63 6.37
C HIS A 11 -5.24 8.88 5.15
N ASP A 12 -4.62 9.08 3.99
CA ASP A 12 -4.92 8.44 2.71
C ASP A 12 -6.44 8.45 2.35
N PRO A 13 -7.06 9.64 2.25
CA PRO A 13 -8.47 9.74 1.91
C PRO A 13 -8.72 9.07 0.56
N ALA A 14 -9.77 8.25 0.50
CA ALA A 14 -10.06 7.41 -0.65
C ALA A 14 -11.56 7.19 -0.82
N ALA A 15 -11.96 6.86 -2.04
CA ALA A 15 -13.32 6.46 -2.35
C ALA A 15 -13.33 5.13 -3.12
N ALA A 16 -14.36 4.32 -2.89
CA ALA A 16 -14.58 3.07 -3.61
C ALA A 16 -16.06 2.87 -3.91
N LEU A 17 -16.37 2.29 -5.06
CA LEU A 17 -17.73 2.04 -5.51
C LEU A 17 -17.95 0.55 -5.73
N VAL A 18 -18.97 0.01 -5.06
CA VAL A 18 -19.44 -1.35 -5.23
C VAL A 18 -20.86 -1.31 -5.78
N VAL A 19 -21.12 -2.06 -6.86
CA VAL A 19 -22.44 -2.15 -7.48
C VAL A 19 -22.84 -3.62 -7.57
N ASP A 20 -23.92 -3.99 -6.89
CA ASP A 20 -24.48 -5.34 -6.90
C ASP A 20 -23.41 -6.42 -6.63
N GLY A 21 -22.60 -6.20 -5.59
CA GLY A 21 -21.53 -7.13 -5.20
C GLY A 21 -20.23 -7.01 -6.00
N HIS A 22 -20.20 -6.19 -7.06
CA HIS A 22 -19.02 -6.03 -7.91
C HIS A 22 -18.24 -4.77 -7.54
N ILE A 23 -16.93 -4.92 -7.33
CA ILE A 23 -16.01 -3.79 -7.13
C ILE A 23 -15.84 -3.09 -8.49
N VAL A 24 -16.39 -1.89 -8.64
CA VAL A 24 -16.41 -1.16 -9.91
C VAL A 24 -15.22 -0.20 -10.03
N ALA A 25 -14.89 0.47 -8.92
CA ALA A 25 -13.84 1.49 -8.89
C ALA A 25 -13.33 1.66 -7.46
N ALA A 26 -12.03 1.97 -7.31
CA ALA A 26 -11.45 2.40 -6.05
C ALA A 26 -10.22 3.26 -6.33
N ALA A 27 -10.13 4.42 -5.68
CA ALA A 27 -9.02 5.33 -5.89
C ALA A 27 -8.71 6.18 -4.66
N GLU A 28 -7.43 6.49 -4.50
CA GLU A 28 -6.91 7.40 -3.48
C GLU A 28 -6.98 8.84 -3.99
N GLU A 29 -7.37 9.78 -3.12
CA GLU A 29 -7.48 11.20 -3.46
C GLU A 29 -6.14 11.77 -3.96
N GLU A 30 -5.00 11.26 -3.46
CA GLU A 30 -3.67 11.70 -3.88
C GLU A 30 -3.42 11.54 -5.38
N ARG A 31 -4.05 10.56 -6.03
CA ARG A 31 -3.92 10.32 -7.47
C ARG A 31 -4.48 11.50 -8.27
N PHE A 32 -5.50 12.18 -7.75
CA PHE A 32 -6.16 13.30 -8.41
C PHE A 32 -5.68 14.66 -7.89
N SER A 33 -5.57 14.82 -6.57
CA SER A 33 -5.15 16.09 -5.95
C SER A 33 -3.67 16.40 -6.17
N ARG A 34 -2.90 15.36 -6.53
CA ARG A 34 -1.44 15.37 -6.68
C ARG A 34 -0.69 15.77 -5.40
N ARG A 35 -1.38 15.75 -4.25
CA ARG A 35 -0.81 15.90 -2.91
C ARG A 35 -0.62 14.51 -2.33
N LYS A 36 0.63 14.15 -2.04
CA LYS A 36 0.97 12.83 -1.47
C LYS A 36 0.21 12.62 -0.16
N HIS A 37 -0.34 11.41 0.04
CA HIS A 37 -1.28 11.01 1.10
C HIS A 37 -2.64 11.72 1.07
N GLY A 38 -2.95 12.46 0.00
CA GLY A 38 -4.16 13.26 -0.18
C GLY A 38 -4.15 14.56 0.62
N LYS A 39 -3.54 14.51 1.81
CA LYS A 39 -3.42 15.55 2.81
C LYS A 39 -2.10 15.42 3.59
N ASP A 40 -1.65 16.49 4.22
CA ASP A 40 -0.48 16.40 5.10
C ASP A 40 -0.79 15.64 6.40
N PRO A 41 0.13 14.78 6.90
CA PRO A 41 0.04 14.15 8.21
C PRO A 41 0.28 15.17 9.33
N VAL A 42 -0.66 16.11 9.47
CA VAL A 42 -0.77 17.02 10.62
C VAL A 42 -1.74 16.44 11.64
N PRO A 43 -1.67 16.84 12.93
CA PRO A 43 -2.47 16.24 14.02
C PRO A 43 -3.98 16.19 13.73
N PHE A 44 -4.53 17.26 13.15
CA PHE A 44 -5.89 17.29 12.63
C PHE A 44 -5.83 17.40 11.11
N SER A 45 -6.57 16.55 10.39
CA SER A 45 -6.61 16.55 8.91
C SER A 45 -7.98 16.08 8.36
N THR A 46 -8.99 15.92 9.22
CA THR A 46 -10.29 15.30 8.88
C THR A 46 -11.18 16.19 8.00
N TRP A 47 -10.81 17.45 7.78
CA TRP A 47 -11.54 18.34 6.87
C TRP A 47 -11.36 17.97 5.39
N GLU A 48 -10.30 17.26 5.05
CA GLU A 48 -10.01 16.87 3.67
C GLU A 48 -10.74 15.58 3.31
N LEU A 49 -11.75 15.72 2.45
CA LEU A 49 -12.59 14.64 1.97
C LEU A 49 -12.10 14.17 0.58
N PRO A 50 -12.31 12.89 0.22
CA PRO A 50 -11.91 12.34 -1.08
C PRO A 50 -12.89 12.72 -2.20
N VAL A 51 -13.06 14.02 -2.43
CA VAL A 51 -14.08 14.54 -3.35
C VAL A 51 -13.75 14.19 -4.79
N LEU A 52 -12.48 14.29 -5.20
CA LEU A 52 -12.06 14.00 -6.57
C LEU A 52 -12.17 12.51 -6.85
N ALA A 53 -11.70 11.66 -5.94
CA ALA A 53 -11.81 10.21 -6.05
C ALA A 53 -13.28 9.75 -6.07
N ALA A 54 -14.14 10.33 -5.21
CA ALA A 54 -15.56 9.99 -5.19
C ALA A 54 -16.27 10.40 -6.49
N ARG A 55 -16.02 11.60 -7.01
CA ARG A 55 -16.55 12.03 -8.32
C ARG A 55 -16.11 11.10 -9.43
N TRP A 56 -14.82 10.78 -9.48
CA TRP A 56 -14.26 9.89 -10.48
C TRP A 56 -14.91 8.50 -10.43
N CYS A 57 -15.11 7.92 -9.24
CA CYS A 57 -15.78 6.62 -9.10
C CYS A 57 -17.21 6.64 -9.67
N LEU A 58 -17.97 7.71 -9.43
CA LEU A 58 -19.32 7.88 -9.95
C LEU A 58 -19.33 8.06 -11.48
N GLU A 59 -18.46 8.94 -12.00
CA GLU A 59 -18.30 9.19 -13.42
C GLU A 59 -17.90 7.92 -14.19
N ARG A 60 -16.96 7.14 -13.63
CA ARG A 60 -16.49 5.88 -14.22
C ARG A 60 -17.62 4.86 -14.40
N ALA A 61 -18.59 4.87 -13.49
CA ALA A 61 -19.77 4.00 -13.49
C ALA A 61 -20.98 4.60 -14.23
N GLY A 62 -20.88 5.85 -14.71
CA GLY A 62 -22.01 6.56 -15.31
C GLY A 62 -23.14 6.87 -14.32
N LEU A 63 -22.83 6.98 -13.03
CA LEU A 63 -23.78 7.24 -11.96
C LEU A 63 -23.77 8.70 -11.52
N LYS A 64 -24.93 9.19 -11.09
CA LYS A 64 -25.08 10.45 -10.37
C LYS A 64 -25.02 10.21 -8.87
N PRO A 65 -24.66 11.22 -8.06
CA PRO A 65 -24.72 11.09 -6.60
C PRO A 65 -26.09 10.65 -6.06
N SER A 66 -27.18 11.03 -6.73
CA SER A 66 -28.56 10.64 -6.40
C SER A 66 -28.88 9.17 -6.66
N ASP A 67 -28.03 8.45 -7.40
CA ASP A 67 -28.23 7.03 -7.73
C ASP A 67 -27.63 6.11 -6.65
N ILE A 68 -26.93 6.66 -5.66
CA ILE A 68 -26.27 5.91 -4.58
C ILE A 68 -27.29 5.50 -3.51
N ASP A 69 -27.36 4.20 -3.24
CA ASP A 69 -28.29 3.62 -2.28
C ASP A 69 -27.78 3.76 -0.83
N ALA A 70 -26.46 3.71 -0.63
CA ALA A 70 -25.82 3.86 0.66
C ALA A 70 -24.41 4.43 0.55
N VAL A 71 -23.98 5.18 1.58
CA VAL A 71 -22.60 5.64 1.72
C VAL A 71 -21.99 5.08 2.99
N GLY A 72 -20.94 4.28 2.86
CA GLY A 72 -20.17 3.73 3.98
C GLY A 72 -19.02 4.66 4.35
N TYR A 73 -19.08 5.28 5.53
CA TYR A 73 -17.99 6.08 6.08
C TYR A 73 -17.19 5.24 7.07
N SER A 74 -15.91 4.98 6.81
CA SER A 74 -15.06 4.01 7.52
C SER A 74 -14.58 4.46 8.92
N TYR A 75 -15.47 5.09 9.68
CA TYR A 75 -15.22 5.52 11.04
C TYR A 75 -16.54 5.77 11.78
N ASP A 76 -16.69 5.25 13.00
CA ASP A 76 -17.86 5.49 13.86
C ASP A 76 -17.54 6.44 15.03
N PRO A 77 -17.89 7.73 14.95
CA PRO A 77 -17.56 8.70 16.00
C PRO A 77 -18.22 8.40 17.36
N ARG A 78 -19.18 7.47 17.44
CA ARG A 78 -19.82 7.08 18.71
C ARG A 78 -18.96 6.15 19.56
N LEU A 79 -17.95 5.51 18.95
CA LEU A 79 -17.05 4.58 19.63
C LEU A 79 -15.84 5.27 20.27
N VAL A 80 -15.65 6.57 20.01
CA VAL A 80 -14.62 7.38 20.63
C VAL A 80 -15.01 7.64 22.10
N PRO A 81 -14.14 7.35 23.09
CA PRO A 81 -14.43 7.62 24.49
C PRO A 81 -14.69 9.11 24.75
N LYS A 82 -15.66 9.42 25.63
CA LYS A 82 -16.04 10.80 25.95
C LYS A 82 -14.88 11.63 26.55
N ASP A 83 -14.01 10.99 27.33
CA ASP A 83 -12.83 11.62 27.94
C ASP A 83 -11.53 11.32 27.16
N CYS A 84 -11.63 11.03 25.87
CA CYS A 84 -10.49 10.68 25.00
C CYS A 84 -9.31 11.65 25.08
N ALA A 85 -9.57 12.94 25.33
CA ALA A 85 -8.53 13.96 25.47
C ALA A 85 -7.50 13.67 26.59
N ARG A 86 -7.84 12.80 27.55
CA ARG A 86 -6.98 12.42 28.68
C ARG A 86 -6.43 11.00 28.58
N LEU A 87 -6.79 10.25 27.54
CA LEU A 87 -6.42 8.86 27.37
C LEU A 87 -5.16 8.74 26.49
N ALA A 88 -4.21 7.91 26.92
CA ALA A 88 -3.05 7.59 26.10
C ALA A 88 -3.50 6.91 24.78
N GLY A 89 -2.77 7.16 23.69
CA GLY A 89 -3.10 6.68 22.35
C GLY A 89 -4.12 7.55 21.59
N TYR A 90 -4.64 8.61 22.23
CA TYR A 90 -5.50 9.61 21.60
C TYR A 90 -4.79 10.94 21.45
N ASP A 91 -5.26 11.74 20.50
CA ASP A 91 -4.80 13.11 20.34
C ASP A 91 -5.57 14.02 21.31
N GLY A 92 -4.92 14.41 22.40
CA GLY A 92 -5.52 15.21 23.48
C GLY A 92 -6.16 16.52 23.02
N GLU A 93 -5.63 17.13 21.97
CA GLU A 93 -6.03 18.45 21.49
C GLU A 93 -7.05 18.35 20.34
N TRP A 94 -6.88 17.37 19.45
CA TRP A 94 -7.59 17.32 18.17
C TRP A 94 -8.67 16.23 18.08
N GLU A 95 -8.74 15.28 19.01
CA GLU A 95 -9.69 14.15 18.93
C GLU A 95 -11.15 14.60 18.94
N GLN A 96 -11.49 15.58 19.78
CA GLN A 96 -12.85 16.10 19.85
C GLN A 96 -13.27 16.73 18.52
N LEU A 97 -12.36 17.50 17.89
CA LEU A 97 -12.62 18.14 16.61
C LEU A 97 -12.75 17.10 15.49
N ARG A 98 -11.87 16.09 15.46
CA ARG A 98 -11.96 14.93 14.56
C ARG A 98 -13.32 14.24 14.65
N THR A 99 -13.77 13.97 15.87
CA THR A 99 -15.06 13.34 16.14
C THR A 99 -16.22 14.19 15.59
N VAL A 100 -16.21 15.51 15.82
CA VAL A 100 -17.23 16.43 15.29
C VAL A 100 -17.23 16.44 13.76
N TYR A 101 -16.07 16.44 13.12
CA TYR A 101 -16.00 16.40 11.65
C TYR A 101 -16.54 15.09 11.09
N ALA A 102 -16.19 13.95 11.69
CA ALA A 102 -16.72 12.65 11.30
C ALA A 102 -18.26 12.60 11.44
N GLN A 103 -18.82 13.14 12.53
CA GLN A 103 -20.29 13.25 12.71
C GLN A 103 -20.97 14.13 11.66
N ARG A 104 -20.26 15.14 11.15
CA ARG A 104 -20.78 16.10 10.15
C ARG A 104 -20.44 15.73 8.72
N ALA A 105 -19.63 14.68 8.50
CA ALA A 105 -19.21 14.20 7.18
C ALA A 105 -20.38 14.03 6.18
N PRO A 106 -21.58 13.52 6.55
CA PRO A 106 -22.69 13.43 5.60
C PRO A 106 -23.06 14.79 4.97
N ARG A 107 -23.02 15.88 5.74
CA ARG A 107 -23.34 17.23 5.25
C ARG A 107 -22.26 17.78 4.35
N PHE A 108 -20.99 17.55 4.71
CA PHE A 108 -19.85 18.02 3.93
C PHE A 108 -19.79 17.29 2.58
N LEU A 109 -19.96 15.97 2.57
CA LEU A 109 -19.95 15.18 1.34
C LEU A 109 -21.16 15.48 0.45
N SER A 110 -22.35 15.70 1.01
CA SER A 110 -23.52 16.08 0.21
C SER A 110 -23.40 17.50 -0.39
N THR A 111 -22.66 18.39 0.27
CA THR A 111 -22.30 19.70 -0.31
C THR A 111 -21.30 19.54 -1.45
N ALA A 112 -20.30 18.67 -1.28
CA ALA A 112 -19.24 18.46 -2.26
C ALA A 112 -19.68 17.61 -3.47
N LEU A 113 -20.71 16.76 -3.29
CA LEU A 113 -21.34 15.89 -4.27
C LEU A 113 -22.86 16.19 -4.32
N PRO A 114 -23.28 17.28 -4.99
CA PRO A 114 -24.69 17.68 -5.01
C PRO A 114 -25.60 16.56 -5.53
N GLY A 115 -26.64 16.26 -4.77
CA GLY A 115 -27.60 15.19 -5.06
C GLY A 115 -27.39 13.92 -4.22
N LEU A 116 -26.27 13.80 -3.50
CA LEU A 116 -26.09 12.75 -2.51
C LEU A 116 -27.00 13.03 -1.30
N ASP A 117 -27.82 12.05 -0.91
CA ASP A 117 -28.70 12.18 0.25
C ASP A 117 -27.90 11.97 1.56
N PRO A 118 -27.83 12.95 2.48
CA PRO A 118 -27.21 12.75 3.79
C PRO A 118 -27.80 11.57 4.58
N SER A 119 -29.05 11.18 4.33
CA SER A 119 -29.71 10.06 5.02
C SER A 119 -29.19 8.67 4.57
N SER A 120 -28.50 8.59 3.43
CA SER A 120 -27.87 7.37 2.91
C SER A 120 -26.57 6.99 3.66
N PHE A 121 -26.04 7.88 4.50
CA PHE A 121 -24.81 7.64 5.26
C PHE A 121 -24.95 6.58 6.34
N ARG A 122 -23.96 5.69 6.42
CA ARG A 122 -23.79 4.69 7.47
C ARG A 122 -22.34 4.72 7.93
N HIS A 123 -22.15 4.79 9.25
CA HIS A 123 -20.82 4.66 9.85
C HIS A 123 -20.46 3.17 9.93
N VAL A 124 -19.33 2.81 9.35
CA VAL A 124 -18.73 1.48 9.44
C VAL A 124 -17.53 1.58 10.36
N ARG A 125 -17.46 0.72 11.39
CA ARG A 125 -16.34 0.71 12.34
C ARG A 125 -15.01 0.54 11.59
N HIS A 126 -14.00 1.30 11.95
CA HIS A 126 -12.76 1.42 11.18
C HIS A 126 -12.07 0.06 10.94
N HIS A 127 -11.81 -0.71 12.01
CA HIS A 127 -11.21 -2.05 11.88
C HIS A 127 -12.14 -3.07 11.21
N VAL A 128 -13.45 -2.88 11.24
CA VAL A 128 -14.38 -3.72 10.46
C VAL A 128 -14.27 -3.39 8.98
N ALA A 129 -14.07 -2.12 8.62
CA ALA A 129 -13.79 -1.73 7.25
C ALA A 129 -12.45 -2.31 6.78
N HIS A 130 -11.38 -2.26 7.58
CA HIS A 130 -10.14 -3.00 7.26
C HIS A 130 -10.39 -4.50 7.06
N ALA A 131 -11.16 -5.13 7.94
CA ALA A 131 -11.40 -6.56 7.87
C ALA A 131 -12.21 -6.93 6.61
N ALA A 132 -13.22 -6.13 6.28
CA ALA A 132 -14.04 -6.28 5.08
C ALA A 132 -13.22 -6.03 3.80
N SER A 133 -12.32 -5.03 3.81
CA SER A 133 -11.48 -4.74 2.64
C SER A 133 -10.56 -5.91 2.32
N ALA A 134 -10.21 -6.75 3.30
CA ALA A 134 -9.45 -7.95 3.04
C ALA A 134 -10.30 -9.20 2.83
N ALA A 135 -11.00 -9.66 3.87
CA ALA A 135 -11.65 -10.96 3.85
C ALA A 135 -12.78 -11.09 2.82
N LEU A 136 -13.52 -10.00 2.54
CA LEU A 136 -14.59 -10.02 1.53
C LEU A 136 -14.05 -9.76 0.11
N ALA A 137 -12.87 -9.16 -0.02
CA ALA A 137 -12.22 -8.94 -1.30
C ALA A 137 -11.32 -10.12 -1.72
N ALA A 138 -10.86 -10.92 -0.77
CA ALA A 138 -10.01 -12.08 -0.99
C ALA A 138 -10.73 -13.17 -1.80
N PRO A 139 -9.99 -14.04 -2.51
CA PRO A 139 -10.57 -15.14 -3.30
C PRO A 139 -11.08 -16.31 -2.44
N HIS A 140 -11.30 -16.11 -1.13
CA HIS A 140 -11.68 -17.14 -0.17
C HIS A 140 -13.07 -16.85 0.37
N GLU A 141 -13.95 -17.86 0.35
CA GLU A 141 -15.30 -17.74 0.90
C GLU A 141 -15.31 -17.60 2.42
N THR A 142 -14.42 -18.35 3.10
CA THR A 142 -14.19 -18.28 4.54
C THR A 142 -12.73 -17.99 4.82
N SER A 143 -12.47 -17.08 5.76
CA SER A 143 -11.11 -16.73 6.16
C SER A 143 -11.03 -16.23 7.60
N ALA A 144 -9.92 -16.54 8.26
CA ALA A 144 -9.46 -15.75 9.39
C ALA A 144 -9.09 -14.35 8.89
N VAL A 145 -9.31 -13.33 9.71
CA VAL A 145 -8.93 -11.96 9.40
C VAL A 145 -8.22 -11.33 10.58
N LEU A 146 -7.06 -10.72 10.29
CA LEU A 146 -6.29 -9.95 11.24
C LEU A 146 -6.02 -8.57 10.66
N THR A 147 -6.56 -7.55 11.31
CA THR A 147 -6.31 -6.15 10.95
C THR A 147 -5.40 -5.54 12.00
N VAL A 148 -4.25 -4.99 11.61
CA VAL A 148 -3.31 -4.35 12.55
C VAL A 148 -2.92 -2.99 11.99
N ASP A 149 -3.20 -1.94 12.77
CA ASP A 149 -3.10 -0.58 12.30
C ASP A 149 -2.53 0.36 13.36
N GLY A 150 -2.28 1.62 12.99
CA GLY A 150 -1.98 2.69 13.94
C GLY A 150 -3.10 2.81 14.97
N ARG A 151 -4.30 3.19 14.51
CA ARG A 151 -5.48 3.28 15.37
C ARG A 151 -6.77 3.43 14.57
N GLY A 152 -7.87 3.04 15.18
CA GLY A 152 -9.22 3.37 14.78
C GLY A 152 -9.85 4.33 15.77
N GLU A 153 -11.12 4.09 16.09
CA GLU A 153 -11.86 4.86 17.08
C GLU A 153 -11.32 4.63 18.51
N SER A 154 -11.02 3.38 18.85
CA SER A 154 -10.55 3.00 20.19
C SER A 154 -9.67 1.76 20.28
N ILE A 155 -9.43 1.12 19.13
CA ILE A 155 -8.61 -0.08 19.03
C ILE A 155 -7.53 0.10 17.97
N SER A 156 -6.48 -0.70 18.03
CA SER A 156 -5.38 -0.75 17.06
C SER A 156 -5.33 -2.07 16.29
N MET A 157 -6.02 -3.10 16.79
CA MET A 157 -6.09 -4.42 16.14
C MET A 157 -7.46 -5.07 16.34
N LEU A 158 -7.88 -5.85 15.34
CA LEU A 158 -9.03 -6.75 15.38
C LEU A 158 -8.61 -8.09 14.79
N ALA A 159 -8.91 -9.17 15.52
CA ALA A 159 -8.73 -10.55 15.09
C ALA A 159 -10.09 -11.26 15.10
N GLY A 160 -10.45 -11.91 13.99
CA GLY A 160 -11.74 -12.54 13.82
C GLY A 160 -11.77 -13.50 12.63
N ALA A 161 -12.98 -13.90 12.22
CA ALA A 161 -13.19 -14.69 11.02
C ALA A 161 -14.41 -14.19 10.25
N TYR A 162 -14.31 -14.23 8.91
CA TYR A 162 -15.46 -14.05 8.04
C TYR A 162 -15.99 -15.41 7.57
N ARG A 163 -17.30 -15.60 7.73
CA ARG A 163 -18.06 -16.75 7.23
C ARG A 163 -19.40 -16.26 6.69
N ASP A 164 -19.77 -16.67 5.48
CA ASP A 164 -21.03 -16.27 4.83
C ASP A 164 -21.28 -14.75 4.84
N GLY A 165 -20.23 -13.96 4.58
CA GLY A 165 -20.30 -12.49 4.60
C GLY A 165 -20.44 -11.86 5.99
N LYS A 166 -20.37 -12.63 7.07
CA LYS A 166 -20.48 -12.14 8.46
C LYS A 166 -19.15 -12.21 9.19
N LEU A 167 -18.85 -11.17 9.95
CA LEU A 167 -17.65 -11.09 10.78
C LEU A 167 -17.94 -11.51 12.22
N ASP A 168 -17.27 -12.58 12.65
CA ASP A 168 -17.17 -12.95 14.07
C ASP A 168 -15.86 -12.40 14.64
N VAL A 169 -15.94 -11.50 15.62
CA VAL A 169 -14.76 -10.90 16.27
C VAL A 169 -14.38 -11.71 17.50
N PHE A 170 -13.12 -12.15 17.57
CA PHE A 170 -12.61 -12.94 18.70
C PHE A 170 -11.80 -12.11 19.69
N SER A 171 -11.01 -11.15 19.19
CA SER A 171 -10.18 -10.27 20.02
C SER A 171 -10.01 -8.91 19.36
N THR A 172 -9.78 -7.89 20.18
CA THR A 172 -9.39 -6.55 19.77
C THR A 172 -8.32 -6.01 20.70
N GLN A 173 -7.35 -5.27 20.15
CA GLN A 173 -6.39 -4.54 20.96
C GLN A 173 -6.88 -3.12 21.25
N ALA A 174 -7.16 -2.82 22.51
CA ALA A 174 -7.48 -1.45 22.92
C ALA A 174 -6.24 -0.55 22.93
N LEU A 175 -6.44 0.74 22.62
CA LEU A 175 -5.47 1.80 22.87
C LEU A 175 -5.17 1.89 24.39
N PRO A 176 -3.94 2.25 24.80
CA PRO A 176 -2.86 2.84 24.00
C PRO A 176 -1.96 1.85 23.24
N HIS A 177 -2.13 0.55 23.43
CA HIS A 177 -1.21 -0.41 22.84
C HIS A 177 -1.46 -0.53 21.33
N SER A 178 -0.43 -0.27 20.53
CA SER A 178 -0.51 -0.28 19.07
C SER A 178 0.86 -0.52 18.47
N LEU A 179 0.97 -1.59 17.67
CA LEU A 179 2.19 -1.85 16.90
C LEU A 179 2.41 -0.79 15.82
N GLY A 180 1.33 -0.24 15.25
CA GLY A 180 1.42 0.84 14.27
C GLY A 180 1.99 2.13 14.90
N LEU A 181 1.40 2.60 16.01
CA LEU A 181 1.88 3.82 16.68
C LEU A 181 3.29 3.65 17.27
N LEU A 182 3.63 2.45 17.77
CA LEU A 182 5.00 2.13 18.19
C LEU A 182 6.00 2.29 17.03
N TYR A 183 5.64 1.81 15.84
CA TYR A 183 6.48 1.91 14.66
C TYR A 183 6.58 3.34 14.13
N GLU A 184 5.49 4.12 14.19
CA GLU A 184 5.49 5.56 13.89
C GLU A 184 6.40 6.35 14.84
N ASP A 185 6.33 6.07 16.15
CA ASP A 185 7.16 6.73 17.17
C ASP A 185 8.65 6.45 16.95
N LEU A 186 9.00 5.19 16.63
CA LEU A 186 10.35 4.86 16.19
C LEU A 186 10.74 5.58 14.89
N THR A 187 9.82 5.70 13.94
CA THR A 187 10.05 6.38 12.65
C THR A 187 10.42 7.85 12.87
N GLU A 188 9.71 8.54 13.76
CA GLU A 188 10.03 9.91 14.15
C GLU A 188 11.38 10.01 14.89
N HIS A 189 11.67 9.11 15.83
CA HIS A 189 12.95 9.07 16.54
C HIS A 189 14.15 8.89 15.60
N LEU A 190 13.96 8.12 14.52
CA LEU A 190 14.95 7.91 13.47
C LEU A 190 15.00 9.04 12.43
N GLY A 191 14.34 10.17 12.70
CA GLY A 191 14.41 11.38 11.87
C GLY A 191 13.59 11.32 10.59
N PHE A 192 12.70 10.34 10.46
CA PHE A 192 11.79 10.18 9.33
C PHE A 192 10.40 10.75 9.64
N ARG A 193 9.59 10.96 8.60
CA ARG A 193 8.24 11.51 8.75
C ARG A 193 7.27 10.41 9.21
N ARG A 194 6.72 10.55 10.41
CA ARG A 194 5.64 9.69 10.92
C ARG A 194 4.38 9.71 10.04
N SER A 195 3.66 8.58 10.04
CA SER A 195 2.50 8.29 9.19
C SER A 195 2.81 8.46 7.69
N SER A 196 4.05 8.18 7.27
CA SER A 196 4.47 8.34 5.87
C SER A 196 5.70 7.50 5.51
N ASP A 197 6.74 7.50 6.34
CA ASP A 197 8.07 6.95 6.02
C ASP A 197 8.44 5.66 6.77
N GLU A 198 7.48 4.97 7.39
CA GLU A 198 7.68 3.71 8.14
C GLU A 198 8.39 2.65 7.28
N TYR A 199 8.12 2.61 5.98
CA TYR A 199 8.80 1.69 5.05
C TYR A 199 10.32 1.94 4.95
N LYS A 200 10.81 3.14 5.30
CA LYS A 200 12.25 3.43 5.38
C LYS A 200 12.88 2.77 6.60
N VAL A 201 12.17 2.76 7.74
CA VAL A 201 12.61 2.06 8.96
C VAL A 201 12.68 0.55 8.70
N MET A 202 11.68 0.01 8.00
CA MET A 202 11.69 -1.39 7.57
C MET A 202 12.93 -1.71 6.70
N ALA A 203 13.24 -0.84 5.72
CA ALA A 203 14.43 -1.00 4.88
C ALA A 203 15.75 -0.84 5.68
N MET A 204 15.81 0.12 6.61
CA MET A 204 16.96 0.34 7.47
C MET A 204 17.25 -0.87 8.37
N GLY A 205 16.20 -1.56 8.85
CA GLY A 205 16.34 -2.76 9.67
C GLY A 205 17.12 -3.90 9.00
N ALA A 206 17.14 -3.98 7.67
CA ALA A 206 17.91 -4.98 6.92
C ALA A 206 19.44 -4.78 7.01
N TYR A 207 19.90 -3.60 7.45
CA TYR A 207 21.32 -3.29 7.63
C TYR A 207 21.80 -3.50 9.08
N GLY A 208 20.89 -3.85 9.99
CA GLY A 208 21.18 -3.97 11.41
C GLY A 208 21.22 -5.40 11.92
N SER A 209 21.55 -5.53 13.20
CA SER A 209 21.41 -6.72 14.02
C SER A 209 20.40 -6.46 15.15
N PRO A 210 19.64 -7.46 15.63
CA PRO A 210 18.60 -7.26 16.65
C PRO A 210 19.20 -7.10 18.08
N ARG A 211 20.25 -6.28 18.22
CA ARG A 211 21.05 -6.08 19.43
C ARG A 211 20.24 -5.61 20.64
N PHE A 212 19.16 -4.86 20.40
CA PHE A 212 18.32 -4.29 21.45
C PHE A 212 17.05 -5.11 21.71
N ALA A 213 16.74 -6.13 20.92
CA ALA A 213 15.51 -6.91 21.05
C ALA A 213 15.33 -7.45 22.47
N GLY A 214 16.39 -8.00 23.08
CA GLY A 214 16.34 -8.50 24.46
C GLY A 214 15.93 -7.44 25.50
N LYS A 215 16.36 -6.18 25.34
CA LYS A 215 16.02 -5.08 26.26
C LYS A 215 14.58 -4.57 26.06
N LEU A 216 14.02 -4.80 24.88
CA LEU A 216 12.72 -4.29 24.46
C LEU A 216 11.56 -5.29 24.66
N ARG A 217 11.87 -6.56 24.95
CA ARG A 217 10.89 -7.65 25.15
C ARG A 217 9.94 -7.42 26.32
N GLU A 218 10.35 -6.63 27.32
CA GLU A 218 9.48 -6.30 28.46
C GLU A 218 8.51 -5.16 28.12
N GLN A 219 8.78 -4.38 27.06
CA GLN A 219 7.89 -3.31 26.59
C GLN A 219 7.02 -3.75 25.41
N ILE A 220 7.50 -4.67 24.56
CA ILE A 220 6.83 -5.09 23.33
C ILE A 220 6.67 -6.61 23.35
N TYR A 221 5.46 -7.08 23.67
CA TYR A 221 5.19 -8.51 23.82
C TYR A 221 3.72 -8.88 23.58
N SER A 222 3.50 -10.12 23.14
CA SER A 222 2.18 -10.74 23.03
C SER A 222 1.70 -11.19 24.42
N CYS A 223 0.39 -11.15 24.66
CA CYS A 223 -0.21 -11.53 25.95
C CYS A 223 -0.72 -12.99 25.97
N GLY A 224 -0.54 -13.75 24.88
CA GLY A 224 -1.00 -15.14 24.76
C GLY A 224 -2.52 -15.34 24.62
N ASN A 225 -3.29 -14.26 24.63
CA ASN A 225 -4.77 -14.27 24.55
C ASN A 225 -5.29 -13.52 23.30
N GLY A 226 -4.46 -13.38 22.25
CA GLY A 226 -4.81 -12.63 21.05
C GLY A 226 -4.71 -11.11 21.22
N THR A 227 -4.07 -10.63 22.28
CA THR A 227 -3.71 -9.22 22.47
C THR A 227 -2.20 -9.07 22.69
N PHE A 228 -1.72 -7.84 22.75
CA PHE A 228 -0.32 -7.50 22.97
C PHE A 228 -0.19 -6.21 23.80
N ARG A 229 1.03 -5.92 24.26
CA ARG A 229 1.37 -4.66 24.92
C ARG A 229 2.54 -4.00 24.23
N THR A 230 2.41 -2.69 24.08
CA THR A 230 3.46 -1.76 23.66
C THR A 230 3.56 -0.68 24.74
N GLU A 231 4.47 -0.85 25.69
CA GLU A 231 4.75 0.14 26.72
C GLU A 231 5.61 1.28 26.16
N PRO A 232 5.56 2.49 26.74
CA PRO A 232 6.42 3.59 26.34
C PRO A 232 7.91 3.20 26.36
N VAL A 233 8.62 3.51 25.28
CA VAL A 233 10.05 3.19 25.15
C VAL A 233 10.87 4.48 25.18
N ASN A 234 11.93 4.50 25.99
CA ASN A 234 12.92 5.57 25.93
C ASN A 234 13.95 5.28 24.83
N TRP A 235 13.62 5.64 23.57
CA TRP A 235 14.48 5.39 22.40
C TRP A 235 15.88 5.99 22.55
N ALA A 236 15.98 7.17 23.14
CA ALA A 236 17.24 7.89 23.36
C ALA A 236 18.22 7.12 24.28
N ALA A 237 17.73 6.17 25.09
CA ALA A 237 18.59 5.29 25.88
C ALA A 237 19.21 4.15 25.06
N LEU A 238 18.72 3.89 23.85
CA LEU A 238 19.18 2.82 22.96
C LEU A 238 20.01 3.38 21.79
N ALA A 239 19.52 4.43 21.13
CA ALA A 239 20.22 5.15 20.07
C ALA A 239 19.86 6.65 20.14
N PRO A 240 20.77 7.57 19.84
CA PRO A 240 20.47 9.00 19.83
C PRO A 240 19.36 9.31 18.80
N ALA A 241 18.55 10.33 19.07
CA ALA A 241 17.53 10.77 18.13
C ALA A 241 18.18 11.44 16.91
N LEU A 242 17.69 11.12 15.71
CA LEU A 242 18.10 11.79 14.48
C LEU A 242 17.19 13.00 14.20
N ARG A 243 17.75 14.07 13.66
CA ARG A 243 16.95 15.27 13.34
C ARG A 243 16.29 15.15 11.96
N PRO A 244 15.03 15.57 11.82
CA PRO A 244 14.39 15.68 10.51
C PRO A 244 15.24 16.50 9.52
N HIS A 245 15.33 16.06 8.26
CA HIS A 245 16.06 16.74 7.17
C HIS A 245 17.58 16.86 7.29
N SER A 246 18.20 16.28 8.32
CA SER A 246 19.66 16.35 8.53
C SER A 246 20.44 15.16 7.94
N LEU A 247 19.75 14.19 7.33
CA LEU A 247 20.34 12.99 6.71
C LEU A 247 21.32 13.30 5.55
N GLU A 248 21.43 14.56 5.12
CA GLU A 248 22.36 15.06 4.11
C GLU A 248 23.72 15.52 4.69
N GLY A 249 23.80 15.79 6.01
CA GLY A 249 25.03 16.25 6.69
C GLY A 249 25.89 15.10 7.26
N PRO A 250 27.24 15.22 7.32
CA PRO A 250 28.12 14.15 7.83
C PRO A 250 27.90 13.79 9.31
N ALA A 251 27.48 14.74 10.13
CA ALA A 251 27.32 14.56 11.59
C ALA A 251 25.99 13.89 11.99
N ASP A 252 25.02 13.82 11.07
CA ASP A 252 23.65 13.38 11.34
C ASP A 252 23.24 12.16 10.47
N ARG A 253 24.23 11.44 9.90
CA ARG A 253 23.99 10.18 9.21
C ARG A 253 23.63 9.07 10.21
N PRO A 254 22.72 8.15 9.85
CA PRO A 254 22.42 6.98 10.66
C PRO A 254 23.70 6.18 10.96
N GLN A 255 24.02 6.08 12.25
CA GLN A 255 25.05 5.19 12.79
C GLN A 255 24.54 3.74 12.89
N PRO A 256 25.41 2.73 13.01
CA PRO A 256 25.01 1.31 13.09
C PRO A 256 23.95 1.01 14.15
N GLU A 257 23.97 1.71 15.30
CA GLU A 257 22.96 1.56 16.36
C GLU A 257 21.53 1.90 15.92
N HIS A 258 21.34 2.78 14.94
CA HIS A 258 20.02 3.12 14.41
C HIS A 258 19.45 1.96 13.60
N ALA A 259 20.29 1.32 12.78
CA ALA A 259 19.93 0.11 12.05
C ALA A 259 19.69 -1.06 13.00
N ASP A 260 20.52 -1.22 14.04
CA ASP A 260 20.31 -2.23 15.08
C ASP A 260 18.97 -2.00 15.82
N LEU A 261 18.61 -0.75 16.10
CA LEU A 261 17.34 -0.39 16.73
C LEU A 261 16.15 -0.71 15.83
N ALA A 262 16.20 -0.29 14.56
CA ALA A 262 15.18 -0.62 13.55
C ALA A 262 15.01 -2.14 13.41
N CYS A 263 16.12 -2.89 13.30
CA CYS A 263 16.13 -4.35 13.23
C CYS A 263 15.52 -5.00 14.48
N SER A 264 15.86 -4.48 15.67
CA SER A 264 15.35 -4.99 16.94
C SER A 264 13.84 -4.82 17.09
N VAL A 265 13.31 -3.64 16.76
CA VAL A 265 11.86 -3.38 16.82
C VAL A 265 11.11 -4.14 15.75
N GLN A 266 11.64 -4.17 14.51
CA GLN A 266 11.09 -4.97 13.42
C GLN A 266 10.94 -6.44 13.84
N ARG A 267 11.99 -7.05 14.43
CA ARG A 267 11.94 -8.44 14.92
C ARG A 267 10.85 -8.65 15.98
N LEU A 268 10.70 -7.75 16.94
CA LEU A 268 9.68 -7.88 17.99
C LEU A 268 8.26 -7.71 17.46
N VAL A 269 8.05 -6.77 16.53
CA VAL A 269 6.75 -6.61 15.86
C VAL A 269 6.36 -7.89 15.12
N GLU A 270 7.31 -8.48 14.38
CA GLU A 270 7.08 -9.76 13.69
C GLU A 270 6.75 -10.90 14.66
N ASP A 271 7.49 -11.02 15.77
CA ASP A 271 7.26 -12.07 16.78
C ASP A 271 5.87 -11.93 17.42
N VAL A 272 5.47 -10.70 17.79
CA VAL A 272 4.11 -10.42 18.32
C VAL A 272 3.03 -10.76 17.31
N LEU A 273 3.20 -10.38 16.04
CA LEU A 273 2.23 -10.70 14.99
C LEU A 273 2.11 -12.22 14.79
N LEU A 274 3.23 -12.94 14.79
CA LEU A 274 3.25 -14.38 14.63
C LEU A 274 2.53 -15.09 15.80
N ASP A 275 2.71 -14.62 17.04
CA ASP A 275 2.01 -15.15 18.20
C ASP A 275 0.48 -14.92 18.11
N VAL A 276 0.07 -13.73 17.69
CA VAL A 276 -1.36 -13.41 17.47
C VAL A 276 -1.94 -14.30 16.37
N VAL A 277 -1.20 -14.52 15.28
CA VAL A 277 -1.62 -15.36 14.17
C VAL A 277 -1.82 -16.80 14.63
N HIS A 278 -0.91 -17.37 15.43
CA HIS A 278 -1.09 -18.70 16.02
C HIS A 278 -2.33 -18.77 16.90
N TRP A 279 -2.52 -17.77 17.78
CA TRP A 279 -3.70 -17.71 18.64
C TRP A 279 -5.02 -17.63 17.84
N LEU A 280 -5.00 -16.92 16.71
CA LEU A 280 -6.16 -16.76 15.82
C LEU A 280 -6.48 -18.05 15.07
N TYR A 281 -5.46 -18.78 14.62
CA TYR A 281 -5.62 -20.05 13.92
C TYR A 281 -6.45 -21.06 14.72
N ASP A 282 -6.21 -21.17 16.02
CA ASP A 282 -6.93 -22.07 16.93
C ASP A 282 -8.44 -21.76 17.06
N ARG A 283 -8.92 -20.64 16.49
CA ARG A 283 -10.31 -20.13 16.65
C ARG A 283 -11.04 -19.90 15.34
N ALA A 284 -10.33 -19.61 14.26
CA ALA A 284 -10.94 -19.16 13.02
C ALA A 284 -11.58 -20.29 12.19
N ASP A 285 -11.17 -21.54 12.41
CA ASP A 285 -11.61 -22.72 11.66
C ASP A 285 -11.49 -22.49 10.14
N SER A 286 -10.28 -22.10 9.70
CA SER A 286 -9.98 -21.78 8.30
C SER A 286 -8.47 -21.93 8.05
N GLU A 287 -8.11 -22.43 6.86
CA GLU A 287 -6.73 -22.47 6.38
C GLU A 287 -6.27 -21.16 5.73
N ASN A 288 -7.20 -20.22 5.52
CA ASN A 288 -6.96 -18.92 4.89
C ASN A 288 -6.88 -17.82 5.94
N LEU A 289 -5.85 -16.98 5.84
CA LEU A 289 -5.66 -15.75 6.62
C LEU A 289 -5.67 -14.53 5.69
N CYS A 290 -6.51 -13.56 6.01
CA CYS A 290 -6.56 -12.26 5.35
C CYS A 290 -5.98 -11.16 6.25
N LEU A 291 -5.10 -10.33 5.70
CA LEU A 291 -4.42 -9.24 6.43
C LEU A 291 -4.77 -7.86 5.86
N ALA A 292 -5.03 -6.91 6.76
CA ALA A 292 -5.22 -5.48 6.47
C ALA A 292 -4.74 -4.59 7.65
N GLY A 293 -4.92 -3.28 7.54
CA GLY A 293 -4.34 -2.27 8.43
C GLY A 293 -2.94 -1.86 7.98
N GLY A 294 -2.49 -0.65 8.37
CA GLY A 294 -1.22 -0.10 7.91
C GLY A 294 0.00 -0.99 8.19
N VAL A 295 -0.03 -1.76 9.29
CA VAL A 295 1.06 -2.70 9.63
C VAL A 295 1.14 -3.88 8.64
N ALA A 296 0.03 -4.26 8.00
CA ALA A 296 0.02 -5.31 6.97
C ALA A 296 0.72 -4.89 5.66
N LEU A 297 1.14 -3.63 5.50
CA LEU A 297 2.07 -3.21 4.45
C LEU A 297 3.53 -3.62 4.72
N ASN A 298 3.82 -4.16 5.91
CA ASN A 298 5.12 -4.70 6.29
C ASN A 298 5.35 -6.09 5.65
N CYS A 299 5.90 -6.07 4.44
CA CYS A 299 6.14 -7.28 3.66
C CYS A 299 7.13 -8.27 4.29
N VAL A 300 7.99 -7.81 5.22
CA VAL A 300 8.91 -8.69 5.95
C VAL A 300 8.14 -9.51 6.98
N ALA A 301 7.25 -8.87 7.73
CA ALA A 301 6.35 -9.56 8.66
C ALA A 301 5.40 -10.52 7.94
N ASN A 302 4.82 -10.10 6.81
CA ASN A 302 3.92 -10.97 6.03
C ASN A 302 4.61 -12.26 5.56
N SER A 303 5.87 -12.19 5.12
CA SER A 303 6.62 -13.39 4.71
C SER A 303 6.98 -14.29 5.88
N ARG A 304 7.24 -13.74 7.07
CA ARG A 304 7.41 -14.57 8.28
C ARG A 304 6.10 -15.23 8.68
N ILE A 305 4.98 -14.52 8.65
CA ILE A 305 3.65 -15.07 8.91
C ILE A 305 3.34 -16.22 7.94
N PHE A 306 3.61 -16.06 6.66
CA PHE A 306 3.39 -17.11 5.65
C PHE A 306 4.33 -18.32 5.86
N ALA A 307 5.61 -18.09 6.13
CA ALA A 307 6.59 -19.17 6.20
C ALA A 307 6.60 -19.92 7.55
N GLU A 308 6.32 -19.23 8.65
CA GLU A 308 6.42 -19.74 10.02
C GLU A 308 5.06 -19.93 10.69
N GLY A 309 3.98 -19.38 10.11
CA GLY A 309 2.63 -19.47 10.66
C GLY A 309 1.87 -20.73 10.25
N PRO A 310 0.71 -20.99 10.87
CA PRO A 310 -0.06 -22.23 10.68
C PRO A 310 -1.05 -22.19 9.49
N PHE A 311 -1.22 -21.03 8.85
CA PHE A 311 -2.15 -20.88 7.73
C PHE A 311 -1.52 -21.30 6.40
N SER A 312 -2.27 -22.07 5.60
CA SER A 312 -1.83 -22.54 4.28
C SER A 312 -1.85 -21.42 3.24
N ASN A 313 -2.81 -20.48 3.37
CA ASN A 313 -2.97 -19.35 2.47
C ASN A 313 -2.94 -18.05 3.27
N VAL A 314 -2.10 -17.10 2.85
CA VAL A 314 -2.06 -15.74 3.39
C VAL A 314 -2.31 -14.76 2.27
N TRP A 315 -3.39 -14.00 2.37
CA TRP A 315 -3.76 -12.95 1.42
C TRP A 315 -3.69 -11.59 2.11
N VAL A 316 -3.02 -10.62 1.48
CA VAL A 316 -2.82 -9.28 2.02
C VAL A 316 -3.48 -8.28 1.08
N GLN A 317 -4.33 -7.41 1.61
CA GLN A 317 -4.96 -6.36 0.81
C GLN A 317 -3.88 -5.43 0.21
N PRO A 318 -3.75 -5.31 -1.13
CA PRO A 318 -2.77 -4.40 -1.75
C PRO A 318 -2.86 -2.95 -1.27
N ALA A 319 -4.08 -2.48 -0.96
CA ALA A 319 -4.34 -1.19 -0.32
C ALA A 319 -4.59 -1.35 1.20
N ALA A 320 -3.77 -2.12 1.92
CA ALA A 320 -4.03 -2.50 3.33
C ALA A 320 -4.12 -1.33 4.31
N GLY A 321 -3.50 -0.19 4.02
CA GLY A 321 -3.62 1.02 4.84
C GLY A 321 -5.01 1.66 4.77
N ASP A 322 -5.16 2.85 5.33
CA ASP A 322 -6.44 3.54 5.50
C ASP A 322 -7.25 3.71 4.20
N ALA A 323 -6.58 3.89 3.07
CA ALA A 323 -7.22 3.94 1.76
C ALA A 323 -8.16 2.74 1.55
N GLY A 324 -7.72 1.53 1.89
CA GLY A 324 -8.49 0.29 1.74
C GLY A 324 -9.78 0.26 2.56
N THR A 325 -9.89 1.06 3.62
CA THR A 325 -11.12 1.13 4.43
C THR A 325 -12.29 1.72 3.64
N ALA A 326 -12.04 2.53 2.61
CA ALA A 326 -13.10 2.98 1.70
C ALA A 326 -13.74 1.77 0.99
N LEU A 327 -12.93 0.89 0.40
CA LEU A 327 -13.40 -0.35 -0.22
C LEU A 327 -14.11 -1.23 0.81
N GLY A 328 -13.50 -1.41 1.98
CA GLY A 328 -14.05 -2.21 3.05
C GLY A 328 -15.40 -1.73 3.57
N ALA A 329 -15.60 -0.41 3.70
CA ALA A 329 -16.88 0.14 4.12
C ALA A 329 -18.00 -0.14 3.09
N ALA A 330 -17.69 -0.06 1.79
CA ALA A 330 -18.64 -0.41 0.74
C ALA A 330 -18.97 -1.90 0.74
N LEU A 331 -17.96 -2.77 0.90
CA LEU A 331 -18.13 -4.21 0.96
C LEU A 331 -18.92 -4.65 2.20
N ALA A 332 -18.62 -4.09 3.38
CA ALA A 332 -19.31 -4.41 4.61
C ALA A 332 -20.82 -4.15 4.52
N LEU A 333 -21.22 -2.98 4.01
CA LEU A 333 -22.64 -2.64 3.82
C LEU A 333 -23.31 -3.50 2.73
N THR A 334 -22.58 -3.85 1.68
CA THR A 334 -23.08 -4.76 0.63
C THR A 334 -23.34 -6.16 1.19
N ALA A 335 -22.43 -6.69 2.01
CA ALA A 335 -22.59 -7.97 2.68
C ALA A 335 -23.73 -7.96 3.70
N GLU A 336 -23.87 -6.87 4.48
CA GLU A 336 -24.98 -6.68 5.44
C GLU A 336 -26.34 -6.68 4.74
N ALA A 337 -26.42 -6.17 3.51
CA ALA A 337 -27.61 -6.24 2.67
C ALA A 337 -27.89 -7.64 2.08
N GLY A 338 -27.06 -8.65 2.38
CA GLY A 338 -27.19 -10.02 1.88
C GLY A 338 -26.82 -10.17 0.41
N ILE A 339 -26.07 -9.22 -0.17
CA ILE A 339 -25.64 -9.27 -1.56
C ILE A 339 -24.28 -9.98 -1.62
N PRO A 340 -24.15 -11.09 -2.37
CA PRO A 340 -22.87 -11.78 -2.55
C PRO A 340 -21.82 -10.86 -3.17
N ILE A 341 -20.59 -10.96 -2.69
CA ILE A 341 -19.47 -10.14 -3.15
C ILE A 341 -18.62 -10.95 -4.12
N THR A 342 -18.31 -10.36 -5.28
CA THR A 342 -17.34 -10.90 -6.21
C THR A 342 -15.93 -10.53 -5.72
N PRO A 343 -15.02 -11.50 -5.54
CA PRO A 343 -13.66 -11.24 -5.11
C PRO A 343 -12.91 -10.23 -6.00
N MET A 344 -12.03 -9.48 -5.38
CA MET A 344 -11.12 -8.54 -6.05
C MET A 344 -10.13 -9.31 -6.92
N ARG A 345 -10.24 -9.12 -8.24
CA ARG A 345 -9.36 -9.81 -9.21
C ARG A 345 -7.99 -9.15 -9.36
N SER A 346 -7.91 -7.83 -9.16
CA SER A 346 -6.71 -7.04 -9.39
C SER A 346 -6.76 -5.74 -8.60
N ALA A 347 -5.60 -5.16 -8.33
CA ALA A 347 -5.45 -3.81 -7.79
C ALA A 347 -5.71 -2.71 -8.84
N GLN A 348 -5.87 -3.06 -10.12
CA GLN A 348 -6.13 -2.12 -11.23
C GLN A 348 -7.57 -1.57 -11.20
N LEU A 349 -7.90 -0.82 -10.15
CA LEU A 349 -9.25 -0.29 -9.85
C LEU A 349 -9.37 1.22 -10.06
N GLY A 350 -8.27 1.91 -10.39
CA GLY A 350 -8.18 3.36 -10.55
C GLY A 350 -8.45 3.86 -11.97
N ALA A 351 -7.97 5.06 -12.27
CA ALA A 351 -8.22 5.77 -13.52
C ALA A 351 -7.63 5.06 -14.74
N GLN A 352 -8.44 4.96 -15.80
CA GLN A 352 -8.02 4.44 -17.10
C GLN A 352 -8.20 5.52 -18.17
N TRP A 353 -7.26 5.56 -19.12
CA TRP A 353 -7.27 6.51 -20.23
C TRP A 353 -7.31 5.75 -21.55
N SER A 354 -8.19 6.18 -22.45
CA SER A 354 -8.26 5.63 -23.80
C SER A 354 -7.10 6.14 -24.67
N ASP A 355 -6.75 5.36 -25.71
CA ASP A 355 -5.76 5.74 -26.72
C ASP A 355 -6.03 7.14 -27.29
N GLN A 356 -7.31 7.47 -27.53
CA GLN A 356 -7.71 8.78 -28.03
C GLN A 356 -7.43 9.91 -27.04
N GLN A 357 -7.72 9.71 -25.75
CA GLN A 357 -7.41 10.72 -24.72
C GLN A 357 -5.91 10.90 -24.55
N ILE A 358 -5.13 9.82 -24.67
CA ILE A 358 -3.67 9.85 -24.62
C ILE A 358 -3.13 10.62 -25.83
N ALA A 359 -3.57 10.32 -27.04
CA ALA A 359 -3.14 11.01 -28.27
C ALA A 359 -3.42 12.51 -28.17
N VAL A 360 -4.62 12.90 -27.72
CA VAL A 360 -4.98 14.31 -27.50
C VAL A 360 -4.03 14.99 -26.51
N ALA A 361 -3.68 14.31 -25.40
CA ALA A 361 -2.75 14.86 -24.42
C ALA A 361 -1.33 15.02 -25.00
N LEU A 362 -0.87 14.07 -25.82
CA LEU A 362 0.43 14.14 -26.51
C LEU A 362 0.47 15.29 -27.53
N ASP A 363 -0.58 15.41 -28.35
CA ASP A 363 -0.71 16.48 -29.34
C ASP A 363 -0.76 17.86 -28.66
N GLN A 364 -1.52 17.99 -27.57
CA GLN A 364 -1.61 19.23 -26.77
C GLN A 364 -0.29 19.61 -26.12
N ALA A 365 0.49 18.63 -25.67
CA ALA A 365 1.83 18.85 -25.12
C ALA A 365 2.88 19.14 -26.20
N ALA A 366 2.52 19.05 -27.49
CA ALA A 366 3.41 19.23 -28.63
C ALA A 366 4.67 18.35 -28.55
N VAL A 367 4.53 17.12 -28.05
CA VAL A 367 5.63 16.13 -27.98
C VAL A 367 5.61 15.25 -29.22
N THR A 368 6.79 14.92 -29.76
CA THR A 368 6.90 13.91 -30.82
C THR A 368 6.74 12.53 -30.24
N TYR A 369 5.84 11.73 -30.83
CA TYR A 369 5.60 10.35 -30.42
C TYR A 369 5.49 9.43 -31.63
N GLU A 370 5.70 8.14 -31.39
CA GLU A 370 5.54 7.07 -32.38
C GLU A 370 4.58 6.00 -31.87
N ARG A 371 4.04 5.19 -32.78
CA ARG A 371 3.22 4.01 -32.46
C ARG A 371 3.92 2.79 -33.07
N PRO A 372 4.73 2.05 -32.29
CA PRO A 372 5.41 0.86 -32.80
C PRO A 372 4.41 -0.27 -33.09
N ASP A 373 4.76 -1.16 -34.03
CA ASP A 373 3.97 -2.36 -34.34
C ASP A 373 3.95 -3.35 -33.16
N ASP A 374 5.10 -3.52 -32.50
CA ASP A 374 5.25 -4.28 -31.26
C ASP A 374 5.86 -3.41 -30.16
N LEU A 375 4.98 -2.83 -29.33
CA LEU A 375 5.36 -2.00 -28.20
C LEU A 375 6.16 -2.79 -27.16
N GLY A 376 5.78 -4.04 -26.90
CA GLY A 376 6.42 -4.86 -25.86
C GLY A 376 7.86 -5.21 -26.23
N ALA A 377 8.09 -5.64 -27.47
CA ALA A 377 9.42 -5.89 -27.99
C ALA A 377 10.28 -4.61 -28.01
N THR A 378 9.73 -3.48 -28.46
CA THR A 378 10.46 -2.20 -28.51
C THR A 378 10.89 -1.72 -27.12
N VAL A 379 10.03 -1.90 -26.11
CA VAL A 379 10.36 -1.57 -24.71
C VAL A 379 11.40 -2.56 -24.16
N ALA A 380 11.27 -3.85 -24.45
CA ALA A 380 12.24 -4.87 -24.03
C ALA A 380 13.65 -4.59 -24.59
N GLU A 381 13.76 -4.21 -25.87
CA GLU A 381 15.02 -3.79 -26.49
C GLU A 381 15.61 -2.55 -25.79
N SER A 382 14.77 -1.57 -25.46
CA SER A 382 15.19 -0.36 -24.74
C SER A 382 15.72 -0.69 -23.35
N LEU A 383 15.03 -1.56 -22.60
CA LEU A 383 15.50 -2.07 -21.31
C LEU A 383 16.82 -2.83 -21.46
N ALA A 384 16.96 -3.70 -22.46
CA ALA A 384 18.20 -4.43 -22.73
C ALA A 384 19.37 -3.50 -23.09
N ALA A 385 19.08 -2.36 -23.72
CA ALA A 385 20.01 -1.25 -23.97
C ALA A 385 20.23 -0.33 -22.75
N ASN A 386 19.83 -0.76 -21.55
CA ASN A 386 20.00 -0.08 -20.26
C ASN A 386 19.32 1.30 -20.19
N LYS A 387 18.19 1.47 -20.88
CA LYS A 387 17.35 2.67 -20.83
C LYS A 387 16.36 2.60 -19.67
N LEU A 388 16.10 3.76 -19.06
CA LEU A 388 15.04 3.91 -18.06
C LEU A 388 13.71 4.21 -18.75
N VAL A 389 12.69 3.39 -18.47
CA VAL A 389 11.40 3.47 -19.14
C VAL A 389 10.30 3.90 -18.15
N GLY A 390 9.60 4.99 -18.45
CA GLY A 390 8.30 5.31 -17.86
C GLY A 390 7.22 4.45 -18.50
N TRP A 391 6.42 3.78 -17.68
CA TRP A 391 5.39 2.83 -18.11
C TRP A 391 4.03 3.29 -17.60
N PHE A 392 3.15 3.64 -18.54
CA PHE A 392 1.80 4.12 -18.29
C PHE A 392 0.81 3.29 -19.12
N GLN A 393 0.19 2.29 -18.50
CA GLN A 393 -0.70 1.35 -19.18
C GLN A 393 -1.97 1.06 -18.37
N GLY A 394 -3.09 0.87 -19.07
CA GLY A 394 -4.34 0.42 -18.45
C GLY A 394 -4.87 1.31 -17.30
N PRO A 395 -5.75 0.75 -16.44
CA PRO A 395 -6.14 1.39 -15.20
C PRO A 395 -4.93 1.66 -14.29
N SER A 396 -5.06 2.55 -13.32
CA SER A 396 -4.08 2.72 -12.25
C SER A 396 -4.36 1.79 -11.06
N GLU A 397 -3.30 1.51 -10.31
CA GLU A 397 -3.35 0.67 -9.12
C GLU A 397 -3.97 1.40 -7.93
N PHE A 398 -4.79 0.70 -7.16
CA PHE A 398 -5.28 1.12 -5.85
C PHE A 398 -4.34 0.62 -4.76
N GLY A 399 -3.77 1.55 -3.99
CA GLY A 399 -2.76 1.28 -2.98
C GLY A 399 -1.39 1.88 -3.31
N PRO A 400 -0.40 1.70 -2.39
CA PRO A 400 0.85 2.45 -2.43
C PRO A 400 1.91 1.89 -3.40
N ARG A 401 1.62 0.78 -4.09
CA ARG A 401 2.60 0.07 -4.94
C ARG A 401 2.19 0.23 -6.40
N ALA A 402 3.14 0.60 -7.24
CA ALA A 402 2.98 0.42 -8.69
C ALA A 402 3.15 -1.06 -9.02
N LEU A 403 2.22 -1.60 -9.79
CA LEU A 403 2.07 -3.01 -10.11
C LEU A 403 1.94 -3.22 -11.62
N GLY A 404 2.60 -2.38 -12.42
CA GLY A 404 2.61 -2.49 -13.88
C GLY A 404 1.58 -1.62 -14.61
N GLY A 405 0.84 -0.76 -13.92
CA GLY A 405 0.00 0.28 -14.52
C GLY A 405 0.74 1.63 -14.60
N ARG A 406 1.42 2.03 -13.52
CA ARG A 406 2.12 3.32 -13.40
C ARG A 406 3.52 3.11 -12.82
N SER A 407 4.42 2.54 -13.63
CA SER A 407 5.73 2.05 -13.20
C SER A 407 6.91 2.77 -13.88
N LEU A 408 8.06 2.78 -13.21
CA LEU A 408 9.36 2.98 -13.83
C LEU A 408 10.05 1.63 -13.96
N LEU A 409 10.48 1.30 -15.16
CA LEU A 409 11.11 0.02 -15.52
C LEU A 409 12.58 0.23 -15.87
N ALA A 410 13.43 -0.69 -15.41
CA ALA A 410 14.86 -0.68 -15.70
C ALA A 410 15.43 -2.10 -15.73
N ASP A 411 16.65 -2.24 -16.26
CA ASP A 411 17.37 -3.52 -16.35
C ASP A 411 17.91 -3.95 -14.97
N PRO A 412 17.52 -5.13 -14.44
CA PRO A 412 17.95 -5.59 -13.12
C PRO A 412 19.39 -6.11 -13.08
N ARG A 413 20.00 -6.36 -14.24
CA ARG A 413 21.38 -6.88 -14.37
C ARG A 413 22.45 -5.84 -14.01
N ARG A 414 22.04 -4.57 -13.90
CA ARG A 414 22.90 -3.39 -13.79
C ARG A 414 22.74 -2.75 -12.41
N PRO A 415 23.66 -2.95 -11.45
CA PRO A 415 23.57 -2.37 -10.10
C PRO A 415 23.36 -0.86 -10.10
N GLU A 416 23.98 -0.15 -11.06
CA GLU A 416 23.89 1.31 -11.22
C GLU A 416 22.47 1.82 -11.50
N ASN A 417 21.55 0.94 -11.91
CA ASN A 417 20.15 1.33 -12.12
C ASN A 417 19.42 1.64 -10.81
N ILE A 418 19.90 1.15 -9.66
CA ILE A 418 19.42 1.61 -8.35
C ILE A 418 19.67 3.12 -8.21
N ASP A 419 20.88 3.57 -8.54
CA ASP A 419 21.28 4.97 -8.42
C ASP A 419 20.53 5.86 -9.41
N LYS A 420 20.36 5.41 -10.66
CA LYS A 420 19.55 6.14 -11.66
C LYS A 420 18.09 6.33 -11.19
N LEU A 421 17.49 5.27 -10.65
CA LEU A 421 16.13 5.33 -10.12
C LEU A 421 16.05 6.22 -8.87
N ASN A 422 17.05 6.16 -7.99
CA ASN A 422 17.13 7.02 -6.81
C ASN A 422 17.30 8.50 -7.20
N ALA A 423 18.04 8.81 -8.27
CA ALA A 423 18.19 10.16 -8.80
C ALA A 423 16.85 10.75 -9.31
N VAL A 424 16.03 9.95 -10.02
CA VAL A 424 14.66 10.35 -10.40
C VAL A 424 13.78 10.65 -9.18
N LYS A 425 14.01 9.91 -8.09
CA LYS A 425 13.19 9.96 -6.89
C LYS A 425 13.67 10.95 -5.83
N GLY A 426 14.84 11.56 -6.00
CA GLY A 426 15.47 12.43 -5.00
C GLY A 426 15.49 11.82 -3.59
N ARG A 427 15.86 10.54 -3.47
CA ARG A 427 15.71 9.75 -2.23
C ARG A 427 17.01 9.08 -1.76
N GLU A 428 16.98 8.58 -0.53
CA GLU A 428 18.10 7.92 0.15
C GLU A 428 18.56 6.63 -0.58
N GLN A 429 19.88 6.36 -0.55
CA GLN A 429 20.50 5.27 -1.32
C GLN A 429 20.10 3.86 -0.85
N PHE A 430 19.70 3.69 0.42
CA PHE A 430 19.35 2.37 0.97
C PHE A 430 17.96 1.88 0.60
N ARG A 431 17.18 2.65 -0.18
CA ARG A 431 15.80 2.26 -0.49
C ARG A 431 15.77 1.17 -1.57
N PRO A 432 15.21 -0.02 -1.28
CA PRO A 432 15.15 -1.08 -2.27
C PRO A 432 14.21 -0.75 -3.42
N VAL A 433 14.53 -1.31 -4.59
CA VAL A 433 13.62 -1.47 -5.73
C VAL A 433 13.17 -2.92 -5.80
N ALA A 434 12.15 -3.20 -6.59
CA ALA A 434 11.51 -4.50 -6.58
C ALA A 434 11.48 -5.13 -7.97
N PRO A 435 11.59 -6.46 -8.08
CA PRO A 435 11.47 -7.15 -9.35
C PRO A 435 10.01 -7.41 -9.73
N MET A 436 9.71 -7.27 -11.03
CA MET A 436 8.60 -7.96 -11.69
C MET A 436 9.17 -9.17 -12.43
N VAL A 437 8.58 -10.35 -12.24
CA VAL A 437 9.06 -11.63 -12.77
C VAL A 437 7.94 -12.39 -13.47
N LEU A 438 8.25 -13.09 -14.56
CA LEU A 438 7.31 -14.03 -15.19
C LEU A 438 6.88 -15.10 -14.19
N SER A 439 5.58 -15.29 -14.02
CA SER A 439 5.02 -16.17 -12.99
C SER A 439 5.52 -17.61 -13.13
N GLU A 440 5.61 -18.11 -14.36
CA GLU A 440 6.07 -19.46 -14.68
C GLU A 440 7.56 -19.71 -14.39
N ARG A 441 8.36 -18.65 -14.20
CA ARG A 441 9.79 -18.74 -13.85
C ARG A 441 10.10 -18.27 -12.44
N ALA A 442 9.11 -17.79 -11.69
CA ALA A 442 9.33 -17.18 -10.37
C ALA A 442 9.94 -18.17 -9.37
N ASN A 443 9.53 -19.43 -9.40
CA ASN A 443 10.03 -20.49 -8.52
C ASN A 443 11.49 -20.89 -8.77
N GLU A 444 12.07 -20.54 -9.92
CA GLU A 444 13.50 -20.73 -10.21
C GLU A 444 14.39 -19.73 -9.46
N ILE A 445 13.80 -18.60 -9.04
CA ILE A 445 14.53 -17.42 -8.56
C ILE A 445 14.19 -17.11 -7.10
N PHE A 446 12.94 -17.24 -6.72
CA PHE A 446 12.39 -16.75 -5.45
C PHE A 446 11.76 -17.88 -4.65
N SER A 447 11.95 -17.83 -3.33
CA SER A 447 11.41 -18.82 -2.38
C SER A 447 10.96 -18.17 -1.07
N ARG A 448 10.53 -18.97 -0.09
CA ARG A 448 10.04 -18.57 1.26
C ARG A 448 8.69 -17.85 1.30
N GLY A 449 8.41 -16.92 0.39
CA GLY A 449 7.09 -16.28 0.27
C GLY A 449 6.13 -17.07 -0.64
N PRO A 450 4.83 -16.70 -0.67
CA PRO A 450 3.86 -17.34 -1.55
C PRO A 450 4.16 -17.06 -3.03
N LEU A 451 3.84 -18.02 -3.88
CA LEU A 451 3.81 -17.87 -5.33
C LEU A 451 2.44 -18.37 -5.83
N PRO A 452 1.71 -17.59 -6.66
CA PRO A 452 2.07 -16.26 -7.16
C PRO A 452 2.08 -15.17 -6.06
N SER A 453 2.78 -14.06 -6.32
CA SER A 453 2.86 -12.87 -5.47
C SER A 453 2.56 -11.61 -6.29
N PRO A 454 1.29 -11.33 -6.61
CA PRO A 454 0.93 -10.29 -7.59
C PRO A 454 1.02 -8.85 -7.06
N TYR A 455 1.13 -8.65 -5.74
CA TYR A 455 0.92 -7.34 -5.10
C TYR A 455 2.13 -6.76 -4.37
N MET A 456 3.30 -7.42 -4.42
CA MET A 456 4.51 -6.98 -3.71
C MET A 456 4.31 -6.82 -2.19
N THR A 457 3.44 -7.64 -1.60
CA THR A 457 3.11 -7.65 -0.18
C THR A 457 3.95 -8.64 0.63
N PHE A 458 4.86 -9.38 -0.03
CA PHE A 458 5.77 -10.35 0.55
C PHE A 458 7.21 -10.11 0.07
N VAL A 459 8.18 -10.43 0.92
CA VAL A 459 9.58 -10.62 0.54
C VAL A 459 9.90 -12.10 0.32
N HIS A 460 10.84 -12.37 -0.58
CA HIS A 460 11.26 -13.71 -0.97
C HIS A 460 12.78 -13.81 -0.92
N ASP A 461 13.30 -14.99 -0.60
CA ASP A 461 14.74 -15.24 -0.66
C ASP A 461 15.16 -15.40 -2.13
N VAL A 462 16.20 -14.67 -2.55
CA VAL A 462 16.76 -14.79 -3.90
C VAL A 462 17.74 -15.95 -3.94
N ALA A 463 17.49 -16.90 -4.84
CA ALA A 463 18.35 -18.04 -5.09
C ALA A 463 19.78 -17.59 -5.40
N ARG A 464 20.78 -18.26 -4.80
CA ARG A 464 22.19 -17.86 -4.87
C ARG A 464 22.70 -17.67 -6.31
N ALA A 465 22.28 -18.55 -7.23
CA ALA A 465 22.66 -18.50 -8.64
C ALA A 465 22.13 -17.26 -9.40
N TRP A 466 21.12 -16.57 -8.84
CA TRP A 466 20.51 -15.40 -9.45
C TRP A 466 20.99 -14.07 -8.87
N ARG A 467 21.61 -14.06 -7.68
CA ARG A 467 22.01 -12.82 -6.99
C ARG A 467 22.97 -11.95 -7.84
N GLU A 468 23.89 -12.57 -8.57
CA GLU A 468 24.81 -11.87 -9.48
C GLU A 468 24.16 -11.53 -10.84
N ARG A 469 23.06 -12.20 -11.20
CA ARG A 469 22.33 -11.99 -12.46
C ARG A 469 21.32 -10.86 -12.36
N ILE A 470 20.76 -10.64 -11.17
CA ILE A 470 19.78 -9.57 -10.88
C ILE A 470 20.20 -8.74 -9.65
N PRO A 471 21.44 -8.20 -9.62
CA PRO A 471 21.97 -7.54 -8.44
C PRO A 471 21.20 -6.26 -8.07
N ALA A 472 20.57 -5.58 -9.02
CA ALA A 472 19.87 -4.32 -8.75
C ALA A 472 18.58 -4.50 -7.93
N VAL A 473 18.01 -5.70 -7.89
CA VAL A 473 16.76 -6.02 -7.18
C VAL A 473 16.99 -6.97 -6.01
N THR A 474 18.23 -7.37 -5.76
CA THR A 474 18.61 -8.22 -4.63
C THR A 474 19.02 -7.31 -3.48
N HIS A 475 18.30 -7.38 -2.36
CA HIS A 475 18.61 -6.62 -1.16
C HIS A 475 19.89 -7.12 -0.49
N VAL A 476 20.41 -6.33 0.46
CA VAL A 476 21.64 -6.63 1.20
C VAL A 476 21.58 -7.94 2.00
N ASP A 477 20.38 -8.35 2.42
CA ASP A 477 20.12 -9.61 3.13
C ASP A 477 19.85 -10.80 2.18
N GLY A 478 19.96 -10.58 0.86
CA GLY A 478 19.71 -11.61 -0.16
C GLY A 478 18.23 -11.86 -0.45
N THR A 479 17.33 -10.97 -0.03
CA THR A 479 15.89 -11.03 -0.32
C THR A 479 15.49 -10.07 -1.44
N ALA A 480 14.25 -10.20 -1.94
CA ALA A 480 13.63 -9.24 -2.83
C ALA A 480 12.11 -9.21 -2.59
N ARG A 481 11.47 -8.06 -2.79
CA ARG A 481 10.01 -7.92 -2.69
C ARG A 481 9.38 -7.97 -4.08
N ILE A 482 8.77 -9.09 -4.45
CA ILE A 482 8.50 -9.39 -5.88
C ILE A 482 7.05 -9.11 -6.30
N GLN A 483 6.87 -8.88 -7.60
CA GLN A 483 5.59 -9.04 -8.28
C GLN A 483 5.69 -10.16 -9.33
N THR A 484 4.82 -11.16 -9.25
CA THR A 484 4.63 -12.12 -10.35
C THR A 484 3.72 -11.56 -11.42
N VAL A 485 4.07 -11.76 -12.68
CA VAL A 485 3.34 -11.28 -13.86
C VAL A 485 2.96 -12.47 -14.74
N ASP A 486 1.70 -12.54 -15.12
CA ASP A 486 1.12 -13.55 -16.00
C ASP A 486 0.33 -12.90 -17.14
N ASP A 487 -0.43 -13.70 -17.90
CA ASP A 487 -1.21 -13.28 -19.05
C ASP A 487 -2.40 -12.35 -18.72
N SER A 488 -2.73 -12.14 -17.44
CA SER A 488 -3.70 -11.12 -17.03
C SER A 488 -3.24 -9.69 -17.32
N GLN A 489 -1.93 -9.48 -17.51
CA GLN A 489 -1.32 -8.23 -17.94
C GLN A 489 -0.54 -8.44 -19.25
N PRO A 490 -1.23 -8.67 -20.38
CA PRO A 490 -0.62 -9.28 -21.57
C PRO A 490 0.53 -8.48 -22.17
N LEU A 491 0.42 -7.14 -22.17
CA LEU A 491 1.48 -6.27 -22.69
C LEU A 491 2.71 -6.23 -21.76
N LEU A 492 2.51 -6.24 -20.44
CA LEU A 492 3.63 -6.30 -19.49
C LEU A 492 4.30 -7.67 -19.56
N TYR A 493 3.50 -8.74 -19.58
CA TYR A 493 3.96 -10.12 -19.74
C TYR A 493 4.79 -10.28 -21.02
N SER A 494 4.28 -9.82 -22.17
CA SER A 494 5.03 -9.91 -23.43
C SER A 494 6.32 -9.10 -23.40
N THR A 495 6.33 -7.92 -22.76
CA THR A 495 7.54 -7.11 -22.58
C THR A 495 8.61 -7.85 -21.77
N ILE A 496 8.23 -8.43 -20.62
CA ILE A 496 9.19 -9.16 -19.77
C ILE A 496 9.66 -10.45 -20.48
N ARG A 497 8.78 -11.14 -21.21
CA ARG A 497 9.14 -12.31 -22.02
C ARG A 497 10.13 -11.97 -23.13
N SER A 498 9.89 -10.91 -23.89
CA SER A 498 10.85 -10.45 -24.91
C SER A 498 12.18 -10.02 -24.27
N PHE A 499 12.15 -9.41 -23.08
CA PHE A 499 13.38 -9.11 -22.34
C PHE A 499 14.12 -10.39 -21.90
N ASP A 500 13.40 -11.43 -21.46
CA ASP A 500 13.97 -12.75 -21.15
C ASP A 500 14.62 -13.37 -22.38
N GLU A 501 13.97 -13.36 -23.53
CA GLU A 501 14.51 -13.88 -24.79
C GLU A 501 15.82 -13.18 -25.20
N LEU A 502 15.90 -11.85 -24.98
CA LEU A 502 17.09 -11.05 -25.30
C LEU A 502 18.24 -11.22 -24.29
N THR A 503 17.95 -11.59 -23.05
CA THR A 503 18.90 -11.46 -21.94
C THR A 503 19.09 -12.71 -21.08
N ALA A 504 18.26 -13.73 -21.29
CA ALA A 504 18.03 -14.89 -20.45
C ALA A 504 17.60 -14.57 -19.00
N VAL A 505 17.10 -13.35 -18.74
CA VAL A 505 16.64 -12.89 -17.42
C VAL A 505 15.13 -12.57 -17.47
N PRO A 506 14.26 -13.33 -16.77
CA PRO A 506 12.81 -13.15 -16.82
C PRO A 506 12.31 -12.09 -15.81
N VAL A 507 13.13 -11.08 -15.56
CA VAL A 507 12.94 -10.10 -14.50
C VAL A 507 13.19 -8.70 -15.04
N VAL A 508 12.36 -7.74 -14.64
CA VAL A 508 12.62 -6.30 -14.82
C VAL A 508 12.50 -5.58 -13.49
N ILE A 509 13.21 -4.46 -13.32
CA ILE A 509 13.00 -3.59 -12.14
C ILE A 509 11.64 -2.92 -12.25
N ASN A 510 10.94 -2.79 -11.14
CA ASN A 510 9.75 -1.99 -10.95
C ASN A 510 9.92 -1.05 -9.74
N THR A 511 9.56 0.21 -9.95
CA THR A 511 9.31 1.18 -8.87
C THR A 511 8.17 2.10 -9.31
N SER A 512 7.58 2.84 -8.37
CA SER A 512 6.48 3.76 -8.67
C SER A 512 6.85 4.76 -9.76
N PHE A 513 5.91 5.19 -10.60
CA PHE A 513 6.17 6.29 -11.56
C PHE A 513 5.78 7.63 -10.94
N ASN A 514 6.78 8.35 -10.42
CA ASN A 514 6.67 9.66 -9.77
C ASN A 514 8.06 10.26 -9.51
N THR A 515 8.10 11.51 -9.06
CA THR A 515 9.31 12.16 -8.52
C THR A 515 9.21 12.33 -6.99
N ALA A 516 10.27 12.83 -6.35
CA ALA A 516 10.32 13.05 -4.91
C ALA A 516 9.09 13.85 -4.41
N GLY A 517 8.46 13.38 -3.33
CA GLY A 517 7.34 14.08 -2.69
C GLY A 517 6.03 14.12 -3.50
N ARG A 518 5.98 13.55 -4.70
CA ARG A 518 4.77 13.48 -5.53
C ARG A 518 4.12 12.09 -5.45
N PRO A 519 2.79 11.98 -5.54
CA PRO A 519 2.10 10.69 -5.67
C PRO A 519 2.38 10.06 -7.05
N ILE A 520 2.05 8.77 -7.19
CA ILE A 520 2.13 8.04 -8.47
C ILE A 520 1.36 8.82 -9.55
N VAL A 521 1.92 8.95 -10.76
CA VAL A 521 1.24 9.59 -11.90
C VAL A 521 -0.08 8.89 -12.22
N ASP A 522 -1.12 9.65 -12.55
CA ASP A 522 -2.45 9.07 -12.79
C ASP A 522 -3.02 9.46 -14.16
N SER A 523 -2.79 10.70 -14.61
CA SER A 523 -3.16 11.18 -15.96
C SER A 523 -2.00 11.17 -16.96
N PRO A 524 -2.27 11.18 -18.28
CA PRO A 524 -1.23 11.36 -19.30
C PRO A 524 -0.40 12.62 -19.10
N ARG A 525 -1.05 13.69 -18.63
CA ARG A 525 -0.36 14.94 -18.26
C ARG A 525 0.63 14.73 -17.12
N ASP A 526 0.24 14.02 -16.06
CA ASP A 526 1.15 13.71 -14.96
C ASP A 526 2.35 12.87 -15.44
N ALA A 527 2.12 11.91 -16.33
CA ALA A 527 3.17 11.08 -16.91
C ALA A 527 4.15 11.91 -17.75
N LEU A 528 3.64 12.85 -18.55
CA LEU A 528 4.46 13.76 -19.36
C LEU A 528 5.24 14.76 -18.48
N GLU A 529 4.62 15.31 -17.44
CA GLU A 529 5.29 16.19 -16.48
C GLU A 529 6.42 15.44 -15.74
N CYS A 530 6.15 14.21 -15.28
CA CYS A 530 7.16 13.37 -14.63
C CYS A 530 8.27 12.97 -15.62
N PHE A 531 7.92 12.64 -16.85
CA PHE A 531 8.87 12.31 -17.91
C PHE A 531 9.77 13.53 -18.17
N GLY A 532 9.21 14.69 -18.50
CA GLY A 532 9.98 15.89 -18.83
C GLY A 532 10.84 16.45 -17.67
N SER A 533 10.47 16.20 -16.40
CA SER A 533 11.19 16.72 -15.23
C SER A 533 12.26 15.78 -14.65
N ALA A 534 12.35 14.53 -15.09
CA ALA A 534 13.29 13.54 -14.56
C ALA A 534 14.13 12.89 -15.68
N PRO A 535 15.31 12.31 -15.41
CA PRO A 535 16.16 11.65 -16.42
C PRO A 535 15.61 10.29 -16.89
N ILE A 536 14.45 10.28 -17.56
CA ILE A 536 13.80 9.10 -18.11
C ILE A 536 14.02 9.06 -19.63
N ASP A 537 14.54 7.95 -20.15
CA ASP A 537 14.93 7.84 -21.56
C ASP A 537 13.74 7.64 -22.50
N LEU A 538 12.75 6.85 -22.08
CA LEU A 538 11.60 6.46 -22.88
C LEU A 538 10.33 6.51 -22.05
N LEU A 539 9.22 7.00 -22.61
CA LEU A 539 7.88 6.88 -22.03
C LEU A 539 7.03 6.01 -22.94
N ALA A 540 6.63 4.84 -22.44
CA ALA A 540 5.60 4.01 -23.03
C ALA A 540 4.25 4.36 -22.41
N ILE A 541 3.35 4.94 -23.21
CA ILE A 541 2.06 5.48 -22.75
C ILE A 541 0.93 5.07 -23.69
N GLY A 542 0.06 4.16 -23.20
CA GLY A 542 -0.91 3.48 -24.06
C GLY A 542 -0.19 2.79 -25.22
N PRO A 543 -0.65 2.94 -26.48
CA PRO A 543 0.01 2.36 -27.64
C PRO A 543 1.20 3.18 -28.16
N TYR A 544 1.58 4.28 -27.48
CA TYR A 544 2.56 5.24 -27.99
C TYR A 544 3.89 5.19 -27.23
N LEU A 545 4.95 5.62 -27.92
CA LEU A 545 6.28 5.85 -27.36
C LEU A 545 6.69 7.31 -27.53
N VAL A 546 7.23 7.90 -26.47
CA VAL A 546 7.91 9.20 -26.50
C VAL A 546 9.37 8.98 -26.12
N ARG A 547 10.29 9.35 -27.02
CA ARG A 547 11.73 9.22 -26.80
C ARG A 547 12.32 10.54 -26.36
N ARG A 548 13.21 10.52 -25.38
CA ARG A 548 14.02 11.69 -25.05
C ARG A 548 15.03 11.94 -26.17
N GLN A 549 14.97 13.13 -26.76
CA GLN A 549 16.00 13.63 -27.64
C GLN A 549 17.02 14.39 -26.77
N TRP A 550 18.28 13.97 -26.83
CA TRP A 550 19.39 14.59 -26.11
C TRP A 550 20.10 15.64 -26.97
#